data_AF-A0A7X0MVD3-F1
#
_entry.id   AF-A0A7X0MVD3-F1
#
_cell.length_a   1.000
_cell.length_b   1.000
_cell.length_c   1.000
_cell.angle_alpha   90.00
_cell.angle_beta   90.00
_cell.angle_gamma   90.00
#
_symmetry.space_group_name_H-M   'P 1'
#
loop_
_entity.id
_entity.type
_entity.pdbx_description
1 polymer ?
#
loop_
_entity_poly.entity_id
_entity_poly.type
_entity_poly.pdbx_seq_one_letter_code
_entity_poly.pdbx_strand_id
1 'polypeptide(L)'
;MRVLTTIAILFLASTHPVLADVRLWNTSATISGNMGGRVAADAFCDADVNKPVGLSNVRAFISLSGSDEIRDMVGNYAVPGSEEIRNRDDTLTISSNFSGLLNTATVNLDNPVAGSGGSPSPWTFSAADGSLDINNCTGGTSAAGLGTTGNQLLTDDRYLNRSTNSCGNSQALYCLSWNSASAPVAQSIPTTTGWSLLLTAFVMLALLRKRFARLKH
;
A
#
# COMPACT_ATOMS: atom_id res chain seq x y z
N MET A 1 15.11 -59.64 -10.19
CA MET A 1 14.18 -58.67 -9.58
C MET A 1 14.95 -57.38 -9.30
N ARG A 2 14.61 -56.27 -9.96
CA ARG A 2 15.19 -54.95 -9.65
C ARG A 2 14.10 -54.12 -8.98
N VAL A 3 14.28 -53.86 -7.69
CA VAL A 3 13.40 -53.03 -6.88
C VAL A 3 13.72 -51.57 -7.21
N LEU A 4 12.77 -50.85 -7.79
CA LEU A 4 12.84 -49.41 -7.99
C LEU A 4 12.33 -48.74 -6.71
N THR A 5 13.25 -48.20 -5.91
CA THR A 5 12.93 -47.40 -4.73
C THR A 5 12.49 -46.01 -5.18
N THR A 6 11.21 -45.69 -5.07
CA THR A 6 10.68 -44.36 -5.34
C THR A 6 10.99 -43.46 -4.14
N ILE A 7 11.88 -42.50 -4.32
CA ILE A 7 12.12 -41.44 -3.32
C ILE A 7 10.98 -40.43 -3.47
N ALA A 8 10.08 -40.40 -2.49
CA ALA A 8 9.07 -39.36 -2.38
C ALA A 8 9.72 -38.10 -1.78
N ILE A 9 9.91 -37.06 -2.60
CA ILE A 9 10.34 -35.75 -2.13
C ILE A 9 9.11 -35.03 -1.58
N LEU A 10 9.02 -34.92 -0.26
CA LEU A 10 7.99 -34.14 0.42
C LEU A 10 8.38 -32.66 0.33
N PHE A 11 7.73 -31.90 -0.56
CA PHE A 11 7.85 -30.44 -0.58
C PHE A 11 6.94 -29.85 0.49
N LEU A 12 7.53 -29.35 1.57
CA LEU A 12 6.85 -28.47 2.53
C LEU A 12 6.62 -27.12 1.84
N ALA A 13 5.38 -26.80 1.48
CA ALA A 13 5.02 -25.48 1.01
C ALA A 13 5.00 -24.50 2.19
N SER A 14 5.96 -23.56 2.24
CA SER A 14 5.90 -22.46 3.21
C SER A 14 4.90 -21.42 2.72
N THR A 15 3.76 -21.31 3.40
CA THR A 15 2.81 -20.21 3.17
C THR A 15 3.29 -18.99 3.95
N HIS A 16 4.01 -18.08 3.30
CA HIS A 16 4.29 -16.77 3.89
C HIS A 16 3.08 -15.86 3.65
N PRO A 17 2.49 -15.26 4.70
CA PRO A 17 1.47 -14.25 4.50
C PRO A 17 2.07 -13.10 3.68
N VAL A 18 1.36 -12.64 2.66
CA VAL A 18 1.72 -11.42 1.95
C VAL A 18 1.24 -10.27 2.82
N LEU A 19 2.17 -9.58 3.47
CA LEU A 19 1.87 -8.39 4.26
C LEU A 19 1.23 -7.33 3.35
N ALA A 20 0.33 -6.52 3.91
CA ALA A 20 -0.18 -5.37 3.20
C ALA A 20 0.95 -4.39 2.89
N ASP A 21 0.90 -3.78 1.71
CA ASP A 21 1.75 -2.65 1.35
C ASP A 21 0.97 -1.37 1.63
N VAL A 22 1.50 -0.51 2.51
CA VAL A 22 0.90 0.78 2.90
C VAL A 22 1.88 1.91 2.63
N ARG A 23 1.42 2.90 1.85
CA ARG A 23 2.19 4.08 1.45
C ARG A 23 1.57 5.32 2.01
N LEU A 24 2.37 6.16 2.64
CA LEU A 24 2.05 7.57 2.86
C LEU A 24 2.92 8.43 1.94
N TRP A 25 2.27 9.32 1.20
CA TRP A 25 2.93 10.13 0.17
C TRP A 25 2.24 11.48 0.03
N ASN A 26 2.90 12.42 -0.66
CA ASN A 26 2.38 13.76 -0.88
C ASN A 26 2.03 13.97 -2.36
N THR A 27 0.92 14.65 -2.62
CA THR A 27 0.54 15.02 -3.99
C THR A 27 1.60 15.91 -4.63
N SER A 28 1.75 15.79 -5.94
CA SER A 28 2.56 16.72 -6.75
C SER A 28 1.78 17.99 -7.11
N ALA A 29 0.46 17.86 -7.27
CA ALA A 29 -0.44 18.97 -7.47
C ALA A 29 -0.89 19.57 -6.13
N THR A 30 -1.51 20.74 -6.21
CA THR A 30 -2.06 21.44 -5.04
C THR A 30 -3.56 21.68 -5.21
N ILE A 31 -4.27 21.72 -4.09
CA ILE A 31 -5.72 21.93 -4.02
C ILE A 31 -6.03 22.97 -2.94
N SER A 32 -7.08 23.78 -3.17
CA SER A 32 -7.56 24.73 -2.17
C SER A 32 -8.17 24.01 -0.96
N GLY A 33 -8.31 24.71 0.17
CA GLY A 33 -9.03 24.20 1.33
C GLY A 33 -10.51 23.91 1.04
N ASN A 34 -11.10 24.52 0.01
CA ASN A 34 -12.41 24.15 -0.53
C ASN A 34 -12.27 23.02 -1.55
N MET A 35 -11.93 21.82 -1.07
CA MET A 35 -11.70 20.65 -1.92
C MET A 35 -12.98 19.89 -2.28
N GLY A 36 -14.12 20.16 -1.63
CA GLY A 36 -15.39 19.45 -1.86
C GLY A 36 -15.59 18.24 -0.95
N GLY A 37 -14.91 18.20 0.20
CA GLY A 37 -15.02 17.13 1.20
C GLY A 37 -14.36 15.80 0.77
N ARG A 38 -14.72 14.72 1.46
CA ARG A 38 -14.03 13.40 1.41
C ARG A 38 -13.90 12.85 0.01
N VAL A 39 -15.02 12.75 -0.71
CA VAL A 39 -15.05 12.13 -2.05
C VAL A 39 -14.13 12.86 -3.01
N ALA A 40 -14.11 14.19 -2.97
CA ALA A 40 -13.29 14.99 -3.87
C ALA A 40 -11.81 15.02 -3.44
N ALA A 41 -11.52 15.01 -2.13
CA ALA A 41 -10.16 14.88 -1.62
C ALA A 41 -9.53 13.53 -2.01
N ASP A 42 -10.29 12.44 -1.87
CA ASP A 42 -9.85 11.10 -2.30
C ASP A 42 -9.65 11.04 -3.81
N ALA A 43 -10.57 11.60 -4.59
CA ALA A 43 -10.44 11.65 -6.05
C ALA A 43 -9.23 12.47 -6.50
N PHE A 44 -8.89 13.54 -5.78
CA PHE A 44 -7.68 14.31 -6.02
C PHE A 44 -6.42 13.47 -5.79
N CYS A 45 -6.36 12.71 -4.69
CA CYS A 45 -5.28 11.74 -4.45
C CYS A 45 -5.24 10.64 -5.52
N ASP A 46 -6.39 10.11 -5.94
CA ASP A 46 -6.45 9.01 -6.91
C ASP A 46 -5.92 9.42 -8.30
N ALA A 47 -6.13 10.68 -8.68
CA ALA A 47 -5.72 11.25 -9.95
C ALA A 47 -4.30 11.84 -9.97
N ASP A 48 -3.62 11.98 -8.82
CA ASP A 48 -2.30 12.62 -8.76
C ASP A 48 -1.21 11.72 -9.35
N VAL A 49 -0.27 12.33 -10.09
CA VAL A 49 0.84 11.60 -10.74
C VAL A 49 1.85 11.01 -9.76
N ASN A 50 1.86 11.45 -8.49
CA ASN A 50 2.66 10.85 -7.44
C ASN A 50 2.03 9.58 -6.85
N LYS A 51 0.82 9.18 -7.23
CA LYS A 51 0.20 7.94 -6.74
C LYS A 51 1.11 6.72 -6.98
N PRO A 52 1.47 5.95 -5.94
CA PRO A 52 2.25 4.72 -6.08
C PRO A 52 1.59 3.72 -7.03
N VAL A 53 2.38 3.17 -7.94
CA VAL A 53 1.91 2.18 -8.93
C VAL A 53 1.64 0.85 -8.23
N GLY A 54 0.54 0.19 -8.60
CA GLY A 54 0.21 -1.15 -8.11
C GLY A 54 -0.59 -1.20 -6.82
N LEU A 55 -0.94 -0.04 -6.23
CA LEU A 55 -1.82 0.05 -5.07
C LEU A 55 -3.23 0.46 -5.47
N SER A 56 -4.18 -0.37 -5.09
CA SER A 56 -5.57 -0.29 -5.56
C SER A 56 -6.46 0.62 -4.72
N ASN A 57 -6.19 0.74 -3.41
CA ASN A 57 -6.92 1.63 -2.53
C ASN A 57 -6.17 2.95 -2.37
N VAL A 58 -6.92 4.06 -2.37
CA VAL A 58 -6.39 5.40 -2.14
C VAL A 58 -7.36 6.21 -1.29
N ARG A 59 -6.82 6.96 -0.33
CA ARG A 59 -7.56 7.96 0.46
C ARG A 59 -6.71 9.19 0.71
N ALA A 60 -7.34 10.36 0.77
CA ALA A 60 -6.70 11.53 1.33
C ALA A 60 -6.51 11.33 2.85
N PHE A 61 -5.32 11.66 3.34
CA PHE A 61 -4.96 11.55 4.75
C PHE A 61 -5.22 12.90 5.44
N ILE A 62 -6.50 13.14 5.71
CA ILE A 62 -7.06 14.42 6.15
C ILE A 62 -8.27 14.21 7.06
N SER A 63 -8.45 15.05 8.07
CA SER A 63 -9.61 15.04 8.99
C SER A 63 -10.66 16.05 8.54
N LEU A 64 -11.84 15.60 8.12
CA LEU A 64 -12.88 16.47 7.54
C LEU A 64 -14.10 16.65 8.45
N SER A 65 -14.33 15.72 9.39
CA SER A 65 -15.39 15.81 10.39
C SER A 65 -15.06 14.93 11.59
N GLY A 66 -15.83 15.06 12.68
CA GLY A 66 -15.64 14.22 13.87
C GLY A 66 -15.97 12.74 13.66
N SER A 67 -16.52 12.37 12.50
CA SER A 67 -16.72 10.98 12.07
C SER A 67 -15.81 10.56 10.90
N ASP A 68 -14.95 11.48 10.44
CA ASP A 68 -14.02 11.27 9.34
C ASP A 68 -12.69 11.94 9.71
N GLU A 69 -12.03 11.34 10.70
CA GLU A 69 -10.74 11.75 11.22
C GLU A 69 -9.63 10.83 10.71
N ILE A 70 -8.40 11.35 10.63
CA ILE A 70 -7.22 10.57 10.29
C ILE A 70 -7.06 9.37 11.25
N ARG A 71 -7.27 9.60 12.55
CA ARG A 71 -7.14 8.56 13.57
C ARG A 71 -8.12 7.39 13.44
N ASP A 72 -9.22 7.58 12.71
CA ASP A 72 -10.26 6.58 12.52
C ASP A 72 -10.14 5.83 11.18
N MET A 73 -9.15 6.16 10.33
CA MET A 73 -9.08 5.61 8.97
C MET A 73 -8.92 4.09 8.93
N VAL A 74 -8.25 3.49 9.92
CA VAL A 74 -8.15 2.02 10.05
C VAL A 74 -9.54 1.39 10.16
N GLY A 75 -10.41 1.96 10.99
CA GLY A 75 -11.78 1.47 11.18
C GLY A 75 -12.73 1.85 10.03
N ASN A 76 -12.66 3.10 9.57
CA ASN A 76 -13.60 3.64 8.59
C ASN A 76 -13.33 3.17 7.16
N TYR A 77 -12.08 2.89 6.82
CA TYR A 77 -11.67 2.61 5.44
C TYR A 77 -10.89 1.30 5.28
N ALA A 78 -10.76 0.50 6.34
CA ALA A 78 -9.97 -0.73 6.34
C ALA A 78 -8.51 -0.51 5.90
N VAL A 79 -7.93 0.62 6.33
CA VAL A 79 -6.48 0.85 6.19
C VAL A 79 -5.75 -0.17 7.08
N PRO A 80 -4.72 -0.87 6.58
CA PRO A 80 -3.94 -1.80 7.38
C PRO A 80 -3.26 -1.06 8.54
N GLY A 81 -3.54 -1.49 9.77
CA GLY A 81 -3.14 -0.77 10.98
C GLY A 81 -1.85 -1.27 11.63
N SER A 82 -1.40 -2.48 11.27
CA SER A 82 -0.27 -3.18 11.92
C SER A 82 1.01 -3.20 11.10
N GLU A 83 0.90 -2.87 9.82
CA GLU A 83 1.94 -2.94 8.82
C GLU A 83 2.73 -1.64 8.76
N GLU A 84 4.00 -1.75 8.36
CA GLU A 84 4.85 -0.58 8.16
C GLU A 84 4.24 0.38 7.14
N ILE A 85 4.30 1.67 7.47
CA ILE A 85 3.91 2.74 6.57
C ILE A 85 5.19 3.24 5.92
N ARG A 86 5.30 3.05 4.61
CA ARG A 86 6.49 3.38 3.82
C ARG A 86 6.23 4.61 2.95
N ASN A 87 7.30 5.24 2.48
CA ASN A 87 7.19 6.33 1.51
C ASN A 87 6.71 5.82 0.15
N ARG A 88 6.39 6.77 -0.75
CA ARG A 88 5.91 6.53 -2.11
C ARG A 88 6.67 5.42 -2.86
N ASP A 89 8.00 5.47 -2.83
CA ASP A 89 8.87 4.67 -3.71
C ASP A 89 9.38 3.37 -3.07
N ASP A 90 8.92 3.02 -1.87
CA ASP A 90 9.36 1.82 -1.13
C ASP A 90 10.79 1.79 -0.67
N THR A 91 11.37 2.97 -0.44
CA THR A 91 12.76 3.09 -0.05
C THR A 91 12.94 3.38 1.44
N LEU A 92 11.95 4.00 2.09
CA LEU A 92 12.04 4.41 3.49
C LEU A 92 10.77 4.02 4.25
N THR A 93 10.93 3.50 5.46
CA THR A 93 9.84 3.32 6.42
C THR A 93 9.63 4.64 7.17
N ILE A 94 8.42 5.19 7.10
CA ILE A 94 8.00 6.43 7.78
C ILE A 94 7.61 6.09 9.22
N SER A 95 6.88 4.99 9.41
CA SER A 95 6.51 4.49 10.73
C SER A 95 6.33 2.98 10.69
N SER A 96 6.65 2.32 11.81
CA SER A 96 6.43 0.88 11.99
C SER A 96 4.96 0.44 11.91
N ASN A 97 3.99 1.32 12.15
CA ASN A 97 2.55 1.04 12.02
C ASN A 97 1.70 2.33 12.06
N PHE A 98 0.38 2.20 11.87
CA PHE A 98 -0.53 3.36 11.88
C PHE A 98 -0.61 4.08 13.24
N SER A 99 -0.50 3.36 14.35
CA SER A 99 -0.48 3.99 15.67
C SER A 99 0.82 4.79 15.90
N GLY A 100 1.95 4.28 15.43
CA GLY A 100 3.24 4.99 15.48
C GLY A 100 3.21 6.28 14.66
N LEU A 101 2.45 6.28 13.56
CA LEU A 101 2.24 7.47 12.73
C LEU A 101 1.54 8.60 13.52
N LEU A 102 0.63 8.29 14.45
CA LEU A 102 -0.15 9.30 15.19
C LEU A 102 0.44 9.67 16.56
N ASN A 103 1.35 8.87 17.11
CA ASN A 103 1.93 9.08 18.44
C ASN A 103 3.19 9.97 18.44
N THR A 104 3.35 10.81 17.42
CA THR A 104 4.55 11.62 17.16
C THR A 104 4.81 12.73 18.16
N ALA A 105 3.85 13.02 19.05
CA ALA A 105 4.06 13.85 20.22
C ALA A 105 4.96 13.18 21.29
N THR A 106 5.07 11.84 21.24
CA THR A 106 5.83 11.03 22.22
C THR A 106 6.92 10.17 21.60
N VAL A 107 6.79 9.82 20.31
CA VAL A 107 7.74 8.98 19.57
C VAL A 107 7.87 9.49 18.15
N ASN A 108 9.05 9.94 17.73
CA ASN A 108 9.26 10.43 16.37
C ASN A 108 8.98 9.35 15.31
N LEU A 109 8.58 9.80 14.12
CA LEU A 109 8.60 9.01 12.90
C LEU A 109 10.02 8.52 12.59
N ASP A 110 10.10 7.35 11.97
CA ASP A 110 11.36 6.77 11.52
C ASP A 110 11.98 7.63 10.42
N ASN A 111 11.15 8.14 9.51
CA ASN A 111 11.55 9.04 8.41
C ASN A 111 10.44 10.06 8.11
N PRO A 112 10.80 11.22 7.53
CA PRO A 112 9.81 12.19 7.07
C PRO A 112 8.99 11.63 5.89
N VAL A 113 7.77 12.15 5.70
CA VAL A 113 6.87 11.84 4.56
C VAL A 113 7.31 12.57 3.28
N ALA A 114 8.61 12.79 3.10
CA ALA A 114 9.13 13.73 2.11
C ALA A 114 8.59 13.44 0.70
N GLY A 115 8.04 14.46 0.05
CA GLY A 115 7.61 14.39 -1.35
C GLY A 115 8.76 14.65 -2.33
N SER A 116 8.51 14.39 -3.61
CA SER A 116 9.40 14.77 -4.72
C SER A 116 9.40 16.29 -4.92
N GLY A 117 10.21 16.98 -4.11
CA GLY A 117 10.53 18.41 -4.27
C GLY A 117 9.54 19.36 -3.63
N GLY A 118 10.03 20.15 -2.65
CA GLY A 118 9.57 21.49 -2.26
C GLY A 118 8.07 21.79 -2.10
N SER A 119 7.18 20.79 -2.10
CA SER A 119 5.74 20.99 -2.19
C SER A 119 5.24 21.77 -0.98
N PRO A 120 4.21 22.62 -1.14
CA PRO A 120 3.64 23.36 -0.03
C PRO A 120 3.21 22.42 1.10
N SER A 121 3.21 22.93 2.33
CA SER A 121 2.77 22.20 3.52
C SER A 121 1.37 21.59 3.31
N PRO A 122 1.19 20.27 3.42
CA PRO A 122 -0.06 19.62 3.03
C PRO A 122 -1.21 19.98 3.97
N TRP A 123 -2.43 20.03 3.45
CA TRP A 123 -3.62 20.08 4.30
C TRP A 123 -3.76 18.80 5.10
N THR A 124 -4.05 18.94 6.39
CA THR A 124 -4.28 17.83 7.31
C THR A 124 -5.56 18.01 8.10
N PHE A 125 -5.94 19.27 8.36
CA PHE A 125 -7.14 19.64 9.13
C PHE A 125 -7.22 18.92 10.47
N SER A 126 -6.06 18.58 11.03
CA SER A 126 -5.93 17.64 12.11
C SER A 126 -5.06 18.18 13.24
N ALA A 127 -5.39 17.81 14.46
CA ALA A 127 -4.47 17.84 15.58
C ALA A 127 -3.33 16.81 15.40
N ALA A 128 -2.33 16.88 16.27
CA ALA A 128 -1.17 15.99 16.29
C ALA A 128 -1.52 14.50 16.37
N ASP A 129 -2.64 14.16 17.01
CA ASP A 129 -3.10 12.78 17.24
C ASP A 129 -3.98 12.23 16.11
N GLY A 130 -4.15 12.99 15.02
CA GLY A 130 -5.05 12.62 13.93
C GLY A 130 -6.52 13.01 14.13
N SER A 131 -6.88 13.67 15.24
CA SER A 131 -8.26 14.16 15.46
C SER A 131 -8.57 15.45 14.70
N LEU A 132 -9.84 15.77 14.50
CA LEU A 132 -10.27 16.97 13.77
C LEU A 132 -9.80 18.26 14.45
N ASP A 133 -9.15 19.14 13.69
CA ASP A 133 -8.87 20.51 14.11
C ASP A 133 -10.08 21.42 13.82
N ILE A 134 -10.26 22.46 14.63
CA ILE A 134 -11.29 23.48 14.39
C ILE A 134 -11.03 24.24 13.08
N ASN A 135 -9.76 24.36 12.67
CA ASN A 135 -9.33 24.93 11.40
C ASN A 135 -9.34 23.84 10.33
N ASN A 136 -10.53 23.55 9.79
CA ASN A 136 -10.71 22.49 8.80
C ASN A 136 -11.43 22.97 7.53
N CYS A 137 -11.44 24.30 7.28
CA CYS A 137 -12.12 24.87 6.12
C CYS A 137 -13.59 24.42 5.98
N THR A 138 -14.31 24.33 7.10
CA THR A 138 -15.68 23.77 7.17
C THR A 138 -15.74 22.36 6.58
N GLY A 139 -14.86 21.48 7.07
CA GLY A 139 -14.73 20.10 6.56
C GLY A 139 -14.33 20.05 5.08
N GLY A 140 -13.45 20.95 4.66
CA GLY A 140 -12.96 21.02 3.29
C GLY A 140 -13.98 21.51 2.25
N THR A 141 -14.97 22.30 2.66
CA THR A 141 -16.07 22.78 1.78
C THR A 141 -16.17 24.30 1.67
N SER A 142 -15.25 25.04 2.31
CA SER A 142 -15.25 26.50 2.30
C SER A 142 -13.87 27.04 1.96
N ALA A 143 -13.83 28.10 1.16
CA ALA A 143 -12.61 28.86 0.89
C ALA A 143 -12.37 29.95 1.95
N ALA A 144 -13.30 30.13 2.89
CA ALA A 144 -13.21 31.09 3.98
C ALA A 144 -12.62 30.45 5.24
N GLY A 145 -11.93 31.27 6.05
CA GLY A 145 -11.34 30.85 7.31
C GLY A 145 -9.94 30.25 7.15
N LEU A 146 -9.58 29.40 8.12
CA LEU A 146 -8.27 28.78 8.22
C LEU A 146 -8.38 27.25 8.15
N GLY A 147 -7.35 26.64 7.59
CA GLY A 147 -7.13 25.19 7.57
C GLY A 147 -5.80 24.84 8.24
N THR A 148 -5.74 23.74 8.97
CA THR A 148 -4.50 23.21 9.54
C THR A 148 -3.70 22.46 8.46
N THR A 149 -2.39 22.72 8.46
CA THR A 149 -1.39 22.12 7.58
C THR A 149 -0.28 21.43 8.35
N GLY A 150 0.25 20.38 7.73
CA GLY A 150 1.39 19.60 8.18
C GLY A 150 2.72 20.06 7.61
N ASN A 151 3.76 19.24 7.80
CA ASN A 151 5.06 19.42 7.16
C ASN A 151 5.74 18.09 6.92
N GLN A 152 5.81 17.73 5.64
CA GLN A 152 6.34 16.47 5.14
C GLN A 152 7.83 16.26 5.39
N LEU A 153 8.56 17.27 5.84
CA LEU A 153 9.99 17.19 6.15
C LEU A 153 10.27 16.96 7.64
N LEU A 154 9.24 16.98 8.48
CA LEU A 154 9.37 16.79 9.93
C LEU A 154 9.01 15.35 10.31
N THR A 155 9.63 14.88 11.40
CA THR A 155 9.42 13.55 11.97
C THR A 155 8.77 13.60 13.36
N ASP A 156 8.35 14.77 13.81
CA ASP A 156 7.57 14.95 15.03
C ASP A 156 6.12 15.35 14.68
N ASP A 157 5.29 15.58 15.69
CA ASP A 157 3.87 15.95 15.58
C ASP A 157 3.51 17.08 14.60
N ARG A 158 4.47 17.97 14.32
CA ARG A 158 4.34 19.02 13.32
C ARG A 158 4.23 18.48 11.89
N TYR A 159 4.49 17.19 11.65
CA TYR A 159 4.16 16.60 10.36
C TYR A 159 2.65 16.64 10.08
N LEU A 160 1.79 16.58 11.11
CA LEU A 160 0.34 16.76 11.00
C LEU A 160 -0.12 18.18 11.33
N ASN A 161 0.38 18.78 12.40
CA ASN A 161 -0.13 20.06 12.89
C ASN A 161 1.02 21.05 13.10
N ARG A 162 1.44 21.72 12.02
CA ARG A 162 2.52 22.72 12.08
C ARG A 162 1.99 24.14 12.14
N SER A 163 1.02 24.46 11.28
CA SER A 163 0.57 25.83 11.05
C SER A 163 -0.82 25.82 10.46
N THR A 164 -1.47 26.98 10.51
CA THR A 164 -2.70 27.24 9.75
C THR A 164 -2.40 28.05 8.48
N ASN A 165 -3.23 27.87 7.44
CA ASN A 165 -3.21 28.66 6.22
C ASN A 165 -4.63 29.08 5.83
N SER A 166 -4.76 30.15 5.02
CA SER A 166 -6.05 30.55 4.47
C SER A 166 -6.64 29.44 3.60
N CYS A 167 -7.92 29.13 3.79
CA CYS A 167 -8.61 28.08 3.02
C CYS A 167 -8.69 28.38 1.51
N GLY A 168 -8.53 29.64 1.10
CA GLY A 168 -8.45 30.02 -0.30
C GLY A 168 -7.11 29.70 -0.97
N ASN A 169 -6.07 29.35 -0.18
CA ASN A 169 -4.76 28.99 -0.72
C ASN A 169 -4.74 27.54 -1.18
N SER A 170 -3.93 27.25 -2.20
CA SER A 170 -3.66 25.87 -2.61
C SER A 170 -2.49 25.27 -1.83
N GLN A 171 -2.66 24.06 -1.31
CA GLN A 171 -1.64 23.27 -0.64
C GLN A 171 -1.60 21.86 -1.21
N ALA A 172 -0.56 21.08 -0.91
CA ALA A 172 -0.56 19.65 -1.22
C ALA A 172 -1.54 18.88 -0.31
N LEU A 173 -1.75 17.60 -0.59
CA LEU A 173 -2.41 16.65 0.32
C LEU A 173 -1.48 15.48 0.63
N TYR A 174 -1.52 15.03 1.89
CA TYR A 174 -1.11 13.67 2.16
C TYR A 174 -2.14 12.70 1.61
N CYS A 175 -1.65 11.61 1.05
CA CYS A 175 -2.45 10.52 0.53
C CYS A 175 -1.92 9.20 1.08
N LEU A 176 -2.85 8.30 1.43
CA LEU A 176 -2.57 6.92 1.73
C LEU A 176 -2.94 6.06 0.53
N SER A 177 -2.06 5.14 0.16
CA SER A 177 -2.36 4.09 -0.80
C SER A 177 -2.02 2.73 -0.23
N TRP A 178 -2.85 1.72 -0.48
CA TRP A 178 -2.56 0.37 0.00
C TRP A 178 -3.20 -0.74 -0.82
N ASN A 179 -2.68 -1.95 -0.63
CA ASN A 179 -3.35 -3.19 -0.97
C ASN A 179 -3.72 -3.93 0.30
N SER A 180 -4.88 -4.57 0.33
CA SER A 180 -5.24 -5.45 1.42
C SER A 180 -4.27 -6.63 1.49
N ALA A 181 -3.89 -7.05 2.69
CA ALA A 181 -3.14 -8.28 2.88
C ALA A 181 -3.92 -9.43 2.22
N SER A 182 -3.25 -10.19 1.35
CA SER A 182 -3.87 -11.33 0.70
C SER A 182 -3.53 -12.60 1.46
N ALA A 183 -4.52 -13.48 1.58
CA ALA A 183 -4.26 -14.83 2.08
C ALA A 183 -3.16 -15.48 1.23
N PRO A 184 -2.26 -16.29 1.82
CA PRO A 184 -1.19 -16.92 1.07
C PRO A 184 -1.78 -17.68 -0.11
N VAL A 185 -1.40 -17.29 -1.33
CA VAL A 185 -1.79 -18.01 -2.54
C VAL A 185 -1.09 -19.36 -2.46
N ALA A 186 -1.86 -20.42 -2.19
CA ALA A 186 -1.37 -21.78 -2.36
C ALA A 186 -0.92 -21.92 -3.82
N GLN A 187 0.39 -21.98 -4.05
CA GLN A 187 0.90 -22.18 -5.40
C GLN A 187 0.34 -23.50 -5.92
N SER A 188 -0.45 -23.42 -7.00
CA SER A 188 -1.01 -24.60 -7.64
C SER A 188 0.14 -25.50 -8.08
N ILE A 189 0.32 -26.64 -7.42
CA ILE A 189 1.27 -27.66 -7.84
C ILE A 189 0.85 -28.05 -9.27
N PRO A 190 1.73 -27.93 -10.28
CA PRO A 190 1.42 -28.46 -11.60
C PRO A 190 1.21 -29.96 -11.44
N THR A 191 -0.04 -30.41 -11.58
CA THR A 191 -0.38 -31.83 -11.59
C THR A 191 0.40 -32.46 -12.74
N THR A 192 1.28 -33.40 -12.42
CA THR A 192 2.22 -34.08 -13.34
C THR A 192 1.54 -35.03 -14.33
N THR A 193 0.23 -34.88 -14.57
CA THR A 193 -0.55 -35.69 -15.52
C THR A 193 -0.04 -35.59 -16.97
N GLY A 194 0.79 -34.60 -17.31
CA GLY A 194 1.42 -34.48 -18.64
C GLY A 194 2.66 -35.37 -18.88
N TRP A 195 3.32 -35.89 -17.85
CA TRP A 195 4.57 -36.67 -18.02
C TRP A 195 4.34 -38.16 -18.25
N SER A 196 3.13 -38.67 -17.99
CA SER A 196 2.81 -40.10 -18.16
C SER A 196 2.62 -40.52 -19.62
N LEU A 197 2.36 -39.56 -20.53
CA LEU A 197 2.23 -39.82 -21.97
C LEU A 197 3.56 -39.74 -22.74
N LEU A 198 4.52 -38.95 -22.24
CA LEU A 198 5.86 -38.85 -22.85
C LEU A 198 6.74 -40.07 -22.53
N LEU A 199 6.62 -40.63 -21.33
CA LEU A 199 7.39 -41.82 -20.97
C LEU A 199 6.89 -43.09 -21.70
N THR A 200 5.58 -43.20 -21.97
CA THR A 200 5.01 -44.31 -22.74
C THR A 200 5.36 -44.21 -24.23
N ALA A 201 5.40 -43.00 -24.81
CA ALA A 201 5.84 -42.80 -26.19
C ALA A 201 7.33 -43.15 -26.42
N PHE A 202 8.22 -42.76 -25.51
CA PHE A 202 9.65 -43.09 -25.62
C PHE A 202 9.94 -44.58 -25.43
N VAL A 203 9.22 -45.27 -24.53
CA VAL A 203 9.37 -46.72 -24.33
C VAL A 203 8.81 -47.52 -25.52
N MET A 204 7.70 -47.10 -26.13
CA MET A 204 7.18 -47.74 -27.35
C MET A 204 8.14 -47.56 -28.55
N LEU A 205 8.72 -46.38 -28.73
CA LEU A 205 9.63 -46.11 -29.86
C LEU A 205 10.96 -46.88 -29.72
N ALA A 206 11.45 -47.09 -28.49
CA ALA A 206 12.63 -47.91 -28.22
C ALA A 206 12.37 -49.42 -28.40
N LEU A 207 11.15 -49.90 -28.12
CA LEU A 207 10.76 -51.30 -28.33
C LEU A 207 10.50 -51.63 -29.81
N LEU A 208 9.97 -50.68 -30.60
CA LEU A 208 9.81 -50.82 -32.05
C LEU A 208 11.17 -50.89 -32.79
N ARG A 209 12.16 -50.09 -32.38
CA ARG A 209 13.52 -50.15 -32.96
C ARG A 209 14.23 -51.48 -32.70
N LYS A 210 13.98 -52.14 -31.55
CA LYS A 210 14.57 -53.46 -31.24
C LYS A 210 13.93 -54.62 -32.02
N ARG A 211 12.66 -54.51 -32.44
CA ARG A 211 12.00 -55.56 -33.26
C ARG A 211 12.44 -55.53 -34.73
N PHE A 212 12.71 -54.36 -35.31
CA PHE A 212 13.17 -54.27 -36.70
C PHE A 212 14.61 -54.73 -36.93
N ALA A 213 15.46 -54.74 -35.90
CA ALA A 213 16.84 -55.23 -36.01
C ALA A 213 16.96 -56.77 -36.02
N ARG A 214 15.88 -57.51 -35.74
CA ARG A 214 15.87 -59.00 -35.72
C ARG A 214 15.30 -59.67 -36.97
N LEU A 215 14.93 -58.90 -38.01
CA LEU A 215 14.32 -59.41 -39.24
C LEU A 215 15.26 -59.36 -40.46
N LYS A 216 16.58 -59.22 -40.24
CA LYS A 216 17.61 -59.18 -41.30
C LYS A 216 18.62 -60.35 -41.27
N HIS A 217 18.24 -61.48 -40.71
CA HIS A 217 18.97 -62.75 -40.87
C HIS A 217 17.99 -63.87 -41.19
#